data_AF-A0A7H4P228-F1
#
_entry.id   AF-A0A7H4P228-F1
#
_cell.length_a   1.000
_cell.length_b   1.000
_cell.length_c   1.000
_cell.angle_alpha   90.00
_cell.angle_beta   90.00
_cell.angle_gamma   90.00
#
_symmetry.space_group_name_H-M   'P 1'
#
loop_
_entity.id
_entity.type
_entity.pdbx_description
1 polymer ?
#
loop_
_entity_poly.entity_id
_entity_poly.type
_entity_poly.pdbx_seq_one_letter_code
_entity_poly.pdbx_strand_id
1 'polypeptide(L)'
;MSHLAELVASAKAAINEASDVAALDNVRVEYLGKKGLLTLQMTTLRELPAEERPAAGAVINEAKEQVQQALNARKTELESAALNARLASETIDVSLPGRRIENGGLHPVTRTIDRIESFFR
;
A
#
# COMPACT_ATOMS: atom_id res chain seq x y z
N MET A 1 29.39 -12.24 -12.19
CA MET A 1 28.16 -12.73 -11.53
C MET A 1 28.03 -12.31 -10.06
N SER A 2 29.10 -12.19 -9.25
CA SER A 2 28.97 -11.77 -7.83
C SER A 2 28.40 -10.35 -7.66
N HIS A 3 28.83 -9.42 -8.51
CA HIS A 3 28.43 -8.00 -8.43
C HIS A 3 26.92 -7.78 -8.58
N LEU A 4 26.22 -8.67 -9.29
CA LEU A 4 24.79 -8.55 -9.53
C LEU A 4 23.98 -9.00 -8.31
N ALA A 5 24.41 -10.07 -7.65
CA ALA A 5 23.83 -10.52 -6.40
C ALA A 5 24.05 -9.49 -5.27
N GLU A 6 25.23 -8.86 -5.23
CA GLU A 6 25.53 -7.75 -4.30
C GLU A 6 24.62 -6.55 -4.53
N LEU A 7 24.38 -6.16 -5.79
CA LEU A 7 23.44 -5.08 -6.13
C LEU A 7 22.01 -5.39 -5.70
N VAL A 8 21.54 -6.62 -5.89
CA VAL A 8 20.20 -7.04 -5.44
C VAL A 8 20.11 -7.04 -3.91
N ALA A 9 21.16 -7.49 -3.21
CA ALA A 9 21.20 -7.45 -1.75
C ALA A 9 21.20 -6.02 -1.20
N SER A 10 22.01 -5.13 -1.80
CA SER A 10 22.05 -3.70 -1.46
C SER A 10 20.71 -3.02 -1.73
N ALA A 11 20.07 -3.31 -2.87
CA ALA A 11 18.74 -2.81 -3.18
C ALA A 11 17.71 -3.26 -2.14
N LYS A 12 17.71 -4.55 -1.77
CA LYS A 12 16.82 -5.08 -0.71
C LYS A 12 17.06 -4.42 0.65
N ALA A 13 18.32 -4.16 1.01
CA ALA A 13 18.64 -3.45 2.24
C ALA A 13 18.11 -2.00 2.22
N ALA A 14 18.36 -1.26 1.14
CA ALA A 14 17.87 0.11 0.97
C ALA A 14 16.32 0.19 0.96
N ILE A 15 15.65 -0.79 0.35
CA ILE A 15 14.18 -0.90 0.38
C ILE A 15 13.67 -1.09 1.82
N ASN A 16 14.33 -1.93 2.61
CA ASN A 16 13.94 -2.19 3.99
C ASN A 16 14.19 -0.99 4.91
N GLU A 17 15.26 -0.22 4.65
CA GLU A 17 15.61 0.98 5.40
C GLU A 17 14.71 2.18 5.06
N ALA A 18 14.09 2.18 3.87
CA ALA A 18 13.14 3.22 3.49
C ALA A 18 11.94 3.28 4.46
N SER A 19 11.84 4.39 5.18
CA SER A 19 10.84 4.65 6.21
C SER A 19 9.57 5.33 5.69
N ASP A 20 9.62 5.91 4.50
CA ASP A 20 8.49 6.60 3.88
C ASP A 20 8.41 6.35 2.37
N VAL A 21 7.28 6.72 1.77
CA VAL A 21 7.00 6.50 0.35
C VAL A 21 7.97 7.31 -0.53
N ALA A 22 8.43 8.49 -0.05
CA ALA A 22 9.35 9.35 -0.78
C ALA A 22 10.76 8.75 -0.85
N ALA A 23 11.28 8.22 0.26
CA ALA A 23 12.54 7.49 0.33
C ALA A 23 12.48 6.22 -0.51
N LEU A 24 11.35 5.51 -0.49
CA LEU A 24 11.16 4.33 -1.33
C LEU A 24 11.19 4.69 -2.83
N ASP A 25 10.63 5.82 -3.23
CA ASP A 25 10.70 6.31 -4.61
C ASP A 25 12.13 6.75 -4.99
N ASN A 26 12.90 7.33 -4.07
CA ASN A 26 14.32 7.63 -4.31
C ASN A 26 15.12 6.35 -4.59
N VAL A 27 14.92 5.30 -3.78
CA VAL A 27 15.53 3.98 -3.99
C VAL A 27 15.09 3.40 -5.35
N ARG A 28 13.81 3.53 -5.71
CA ARG A 28 13.32 3.09 -7.03
C ARG A 28 14.05 3.81 -8.18
N VAL A 29 14.26 5.12 -8.08
CA VAL A 29 14.95 5.89 -9.12
C VAL A 29 16.44 5.51 -9.21
N GLU A 30 17.11 5.33 -8.06
CA GLU A 30 18.52 4.98 -7.99
C GLU A 30 18.82 3.60 -8.61
N TYR A 31 17.98 2.60 -8.35
CA TYR A 31 18.23 1.23 -8.80
C TYR A 31 17.57 0.90 -10.15
N LEU A 32 16.32 1.34 -10.37
CA LEU A 32 15.49 0.98 -11.55
C LEU A 32 15.28 2.14 -12.54
N GLY A 33 15.76 3.35 -12.25
CA GLY A 33 15.59 4.51 -13.13
C GLY A 33 16.30 4.38 -14.48
N LYS A 34 16.13 5.40 -15.34
CA LYS A 34 16.76 5.44 -16.68
C LYS A 34 18.29 5.39 -16.63
N LYS A 35 18.89 5.90 -15.55
CA LYS A 35 20.34 5.82 -15.25
C LYS A 35 20.62 4.95 -14.02
N GLY A 36 19.68 4.09 -13.65
CA GLY A 36 19.79 3.27 -12.46
C GLY A 36 20.81 2.15 -12.60
N LEU A 37 21.34 1.67 -11.49
CA LEU A 37 22.41 0.68 -11.45
C LEU A 37 22.07 -0.60 -12.23
N LEU A 38 20.81 -1.08 -12.16
CA LEU A 38 20.35 -2.26 -12.89
C LEU A 38 20.17 -1.97 -14.39
N THR A 39 19.74 -0.77 -14.75
CA THR A 39 19.59 -0.33 -16.15
C THR A 39 20.95 -0.13 -16.81
N LEU A 40 21.96 0.32 -16.06
CA LEU A 40 23.34 0.41 -16.54
C LEU A 40 23.92 -0.98 -16.84
N GLN A 41 23.62 -1.99 -16.03
CA GLN A 41 24.01 -3.37 -16.34
C GLN A 41 23.25 -3.99 -17.52
N MET A 42 22.06 -3.50 -17.85
CA MET A 42 21.41 -3.86 -19.11
C MET A 42 22.16 -3.29 -20.32
N THR A 43 22.73 -2.08 -20.21
CA THR A 43 23.47 -1.47 -21.33
C THR A 43 24.82 -2.14 -21.59
N THR A 44 25.51 -2.65 -20.57
CA THR A 44 26.77 -3.40 -20.73
C THR A 44 26.58 -4.72 -21.49
N LEU A 45 25.37 -5.29 -21.52
CA LEU A 45 25.03 -6.44 -22.37
C LEU A 45 25.24 -6.19 -23.86
N ARG A 46 25.25 -4.92 -24.33
CA ARG A 46 25.53 -4.60 -25.72
C ARG A 46 26.95 -4.97 -26.14
N GLU A 47 27.89 -5.08 -25.20
CA GLU A 47 29.30 -5.35 -25.49
C GLU A 47 29.62 -6.86 -25.55
N LEU A 48 28.68 -7.73 -25.10
CA LEU A 48 28.88 -9.17 -25.04
C LEU A 48 28.64 -9.90 -26.38
N PRO A 49 29.24 -11.08 -26.61
CA PRO A 49 28.97 -11.94 -27.76
C PRO A 49 27.50 -12.40 -27.83
N ALA A 50 27.00 -12.63 -29.04
CA ALA A 50 25.59 -12.98 -29.27
C ALA A 50 25.14 -14.27 -28.55
N GLU A 51 26.04 -15.22 -28.31
CA GLU A 51 25.73 -16.49 -27.64
C GLU A 51 25.57 -16.35 -26.11
N GLU A 52 26.26 -15.41 -25.47
CA GLU A 52 26.20 -15.21 -24.01
C GLU A 52 25.17 -14.16 -23.59
N ARG A 53 24.75 -13.30 -24.52
CA ARG A 53 23.72 -12.26 -24.29
C ARG A 53 22.39 -12.80 -23.72
N PRO A 54 21.82 -13.93 -24.18
CA PRO A 54 20.53 -14.42 -23.67
C PRO A 54 20.60 -14.84 -22.20
N ALA A 55 21.66 -15.56 -21.82
CA ALA A 55 21.85 -16.04 -20.46
C ALA A 55 22.10 -14.88 -19.48
N ALA A 56 22.97 -13.94 -19.85
CA ALA A 56 23.25 -12.76 -19.04
C ALA A 56 22.03 -11.82 -18.91
N GLY A 57 21.26 -11.66 -19.99
CA GLY A 57 20.02 -10.87 -19.99
C GLY A 57 18.92 -11.48 -19.11
N ALA A 58 18.81 -12.81 -19.08
CA ALA A 58 17.86 -13.51 -18.21
C ALA A 58 18.16 -13.23 -16.72
N VAL A 59 19.42 -13.35 -16.31
CA VAL A 59 19.84 -13.09 -14.93
C VAL A 59 19.59 -11.63 -14.50
N ILE A 60 19.85 -10.68 -15.40
CA ILE A 60 19.58 -9.25 -15.12
C ILE A 60 18.07 -8.97 -15.01
N ASN A 61 17.27 -9.57 -15.89
CA ASN A 61 15.81 -9.43 -15.82
C ASN A 61 15.24 -10.03 -14.55
N GLU A 62 15.72 -11.20 -14.13
CA GLU A 62 15.31 -11.84 -12.90
C GLU A 62 15.66 -10.96 -11.68
N ALA A 63 16.88 -10.43 -11.63
CA ALA A 63 17.29 -9.50 -10.58
C ALA A 63 16.42 -8.23 -10.55
N LYS A 64 16.10 -7.68 -11.72
CA LYS A 64 15.22 -6.52 -11.87
C LYS A 64 13.82 -6.82 -11.32
N GLU A 65 13.29 -8.00 -11.65
CA GLU A 65 11.98 -8.44 -11.19
C GLU A 65 11.95 -8.66 -9.67
N GLN A 66 12.98 -9.28 -9.09
CA GLN A 66 13.09 -9.46 -7.64
C GLN A 66 13.10 -8.11 -6.90
N VAL A 67 13.84 -7.12 -7.39
CA VAL A 67 13.90 -5.78 -6.79
C VAL A 67 12.56 -5.05 -6.96
N GLN A 68 11.92 -5.19 -8.13
CA GLN A 68 10.60 -4.59 -8.37
C GLN A 68 9.52 -5.18 -7.46
N GLN A 69 9.53 -6.51 -7.26
CA GLN A 69 8.62 -7.18 -6.34
C GLN A 69 8.84 -6.72 -4.89
N ALA A 70 10.09 -6.63 -4.44
CA ALA A 70 10.42 -6.12 -3.11
C ALA A 70 9.96 -4.67 -2.90
N LEU A 71 10.17 -3.80 -3.90
CA LEU A 71 9.68 -2.41 -3.87
C LEU A 71 8.15 -2.35 -3.77
N ASN A 72 7.45 -3.15 -4.57
CA ASN A 72 5.99 -3.16 -4.56
C ASN A 72 5.44 -3.64 -3.21
N ALA A 73 6.02 -4.72 -2.65
CA ALA A 73 5.64 -5.23 -1.34
C ALA A 73 5.89 -4.20 -0.22
N ARG A 74 7.05 -3.53 -0.25
CA ARG A 74 7.35 -2.51 0.75
C ARG A 74 6.45 -1.28 0.62
N LYS A 75 6.09 -0.91 -0.61
CA LYS A 75 5.17 0.20 -0.88
C LYS A 75 3.79 -0.11 -0.29
N THR A 76 3.25 -1.30 -0.54
CA THR A 76 1.93 -1.68 0.00
C THR A 76 1.94 -1.74 1.52
N GLU A 77 3.02 -2.22 2.13
CA GLU A 77 3.20 -2.18 3.59
C GLU A 77 3.14 -0.75 4.13
N LEU A 78 3.94 0.18 3.59
CA LEU A 78 3.98 1.57 4.04
C LEU A 78 2.65 2.29 3.83
N GLU A 79 2.00 2.08 2.70
CA GLU A 79 0.67 2.64 2.42
C GLU A 79 -0.38 2.09 3.39
N SER A 80 -0.36 0.78 3.68
CA SER A 80 -1.26 0.16 4.64
C SER A 80 -1.03 0.65 6.07
N ALA A 81 0.24 0.85 6.45
CA ALA A 81 0.62 1.37 7.76
C ALA A 81 0.15 2.82 7.93
N ALA A 82 0.35 3.66 6.90
CA ALA A 82 -0.14 5.04 6.89
C ALA A 82 -1.67 5.11 6.95
N LEU A 83 -2.37 4.24 6.22
CA LEU A 83 -3.83 4.14 6.27
C LEU A 83 -4.32 3.73 7.66
N ASN A 84 -3.73 2.70 8.26
CA ASN A 84 -4.09 2.22 9.60
C ASN A 84 -3.83 3.27 10.67
N ALA A 85 -2.70 4.00 10.58
CA ALA A 85 -2.42 5.11 11.49
C ALA A 85 -3.49 6.20 11.39
N ARG A 86 -3.93 6.54 10.17
CA ARG A 86 -5.01 7.50 9.95
C ARG A 86 -6.34 7.00 10.52
N LEU A 87 -6.73 5.76 10.24
CA LEU A 87 -7.95 5.16 10.79
C LEU A 87 -7.95 5.13 12.33
N ALA A 88 -6.80 4.80 12.93
CA ALA A 88 -6.64 4.83 14.38
C ALA A 88 -6.81 6.25 14.95
N SER A 89 -6.29 7.27 14.26
CA SER A 89 -6.46 8.67 14.68
C SER A 89 -7.89 9.20 14.51
N GLU A 90 -8.63 8.65 13.56
CA GLU A 90 -10.03 9.01 13.26
C GLU A 90 -11.04 8.11 14.01
N THR A 91 -10.57 7.24 14.91
CA THR A 91 -11.45 6.33 15.67
C THR A 91 -12.30 7.13 16.66
N ILE A 92 -13.62 6.92 16.60
CA ILE A 92 -14.61 7.56 17.45
C ILE A 92 -15.35 6.53 18.32
N ASP A 93 -15.88 6.97 19.45
CA ASP A 93 -16.80 6.16 20.25
C ASP A 93 -18.18 6.10 19.58
N VAL A 94 -18.49 4.93 19.01
CA VAL A 94 -19.76 4.65 18.32
C VAL A 94 -20.95 4.47 19.26
N SER A 95 -20.72 4.38 20.58
CA SER A 95 -21.79 4.24 21.58
C SER A 95 -22.40 5.59 22.01
N LEU A 96 -21.75 6.70 21.65
CA LEU A 96 -22.22 8.03 22.00
C LEU A 96 -23.60 8.32 21.38
N PRO A 97 -24.52 8.95 22.13
CA PRO A 97 -25.80 9.36 21.59
C PRO A 97 -25.61 10.24 20.35
N GLY A 98 -26.23 9.83 19.25
CA GLY A 98 -26.24 10.61 18.01
C GLY A 98 -26.93 11.95 18.19
N ARG A 99 -26.62 12.91 17.31
CA ARG A 99 -27.31 14.20 17.25
C ARG A 99 -28.72 13.97 16.70
N ARG A 100 -29.74 14.14 17.55
CA ARG A 100 -31.15 13.97 17.17
C ARG A 100 -32.02 15.07 17.76
N ILE A 101 -33.13 15.35 17.09
CA ILE A 101 -34.26 16.05 17.68
C ILE A 101 -35.06 15.03 18.49
N GLU A 102 -35.60 15.45 19.62
CA GLU A 102 -36.43 14.57 20.45
C GLU A 102 -37.68 14.12 19.69
N ASN A 103 -38.08 12.87 19.93
CA ASN A 103 -39.32 12.37 19.35
C ASN A 103 -40.50 13.12 19.98
N GLY A 104 -41.45 13.54 19.13
CA GLY A 104 -42.73 14.04 19.62
C GLY A 104 -43.51 12.96 20.38
N GLY A 105 -44.39 13.40 21.27
CA GLY A 105 -45.29 12.52 22.01
C GLY A 105 -46.75 12.83 21.69
N LEU A 106 -47.57 11.79 21.59
CA LEU A 106 -49.02 11.96 21.63
C LEU A 106 -49.45 12.32 23.04
N HIS A 107 -50.44 13.22 23.15
CA HIS A 107 -51.05 13.54 24.43
C HIS A 107 -51.67 12.28 25.07
N PRO A 108 -51.63 12.11 26.41
CA PRO A 108 -52.13 10.90 27.07
C PRO A 108 -53.60 10.56 26.74
N VAL A 109 -54.44 11.57 26.53
CA VAL A 109 -55.84 11.38 26.10
C VAL A 109 -55.91 10.76 24.71
N THR A 110 -55.14 11.27 23.74
CA THR A 110 -55.06 10.70 22.38
C THR A 110 -54.58 9.26 22.42
N ARG A 111 -53.54 8.95 23.22
CA ARG A 111 -53.07 7.57 23.41
C ARG A 111 -54.15 6.63 23.97
N THR A 112 -55.04 7.16 24.82
CA THR A 112 -56.14 6.38 25.41
C THR A 112 -57.23 6.11 24.38
N ILE A 113 -57.58 7.11 23.57
CA ILE A 113 -58.56 6.97 22.48
C ILE A 113 -58.06 5.94 21.46
N ASP A 114 -56.84 6.10 20.94
CA ASP A 114 -56.25 5.18 19.94
C ASP A 114 -56.24 3.74 20.46
N ARG A 115 -55.89 3.56 21.75
CA ARG A 115 -55.87 2.24 22.40
C ARG A 115 -57.27 1.63 22.51
N ILE A 116 -58.28 2.41 22.89
CA ILE A 116 -59.67 1.94 22.96
C ILE A 116 -60.14 1.58 21.55
N GLU A 117 -59.96 2.45 20.56
CA GLU A 117 -60.34 2.19 19.17
C GLU A 117 -59.70 0.90 18.64
N SER A 118 -58.42 0.65 18.94
CA SER A 118 -57.72 -0.57 18.52
C SER A 118 -58.35 -1.88 19.03
N PHE A 119 -59.11 -1.84 20.12
CA PHE A 119 -59.77 -3.05 20.66
C PHE A 119 -61.08 -3.39 19.95
N PHE A 120 -61.70 -2.42 19.28
CA PHE A 120 -63.04 -2.57 18.69
C PHE A 120 -63.04 -2.47 17.16
N ARG A 121 -61.86 -2.34 16.54
CA ARG A 121 -61.65 -2.38 15.10
C ARG A 121 -61.37 -3.80 14.62
#